data_AF-A0A318I4I6-F1
#
_entry.id   AF-A0A318I4I6-F1
#
_cell.length_a   1.000
_cell.length_b   1.000
_cell.length_c   1.000
_cell.angle_alpha   90.00
_cell.angle_beta   90.00
_cell.angle_gamma   90.00
#
_symmetry.space_group_name_H-M   'P 1'
#
loop_
_entity.id
_entity.type
_entity.pdbx_description
1 polymer ?
#
loop_
_entity_poly.entity_id
_entity_poly.type
_entity_poly.pdbx_seq_one_letter_code
_entity_poly.pdbx_strand_id
1 'polypeptide(L)'
;MELFEPEDERLNAFVFEYTNVQGATVVLGEDDVRSFKYLEDPTGIGSVAGNDLPWIRYADILLSRAEALNEVQGPTQESIDLVNEIREAADVPPIDLVSYADKESLRDFILDERGREFHSEWLRREDLIRHGKFIEMAVARGKPAKDFHVLFPIPQSELDKNPNLEQNPGY
;
A
#
# COMPACT_ATOMS: atom_id res chain seq x y z
N MET A 1 -0.25 10.47 -3.23
CA MET A 1 -1.11 10.65 -4.43
C MET A 1 -0.31 10.72 -5.71
N GLU A 2 0.95 11.16 -5.66
CA GLU A 2 1.86 11.25 -6.82
C GLU A 2 2.02 9.95 -7.64
N LEU A 3 1.68 8.80 -7.07
CA LEU A 3 1.74 7.50 -7.75
C LEU A 3 0.51 7.21 -8.62
N PHE A 4 -0.60 7.92 -8.46
CA PHE A 4 -1.85 7.68 -9.18
C PHE A 4 -1.91 8.57 -10.42
N GLU A 5 -2.30 7.98 -11.54
CA GLU A 5 -2.70 8.72 -12.73
C GLU A 5 -3.99 9.53 -12.44
N PRO A 6 -4.18 10.73 -13.03
CA PRO A 6 -5.34 11.59 -12.75
C PRO A 6 -6.69 10.92 -13.02
N GLU A 7 -6.73 9.95 -13.93
CA GLU A 7 -7.93 9.23 -14.35
C GLU A 7 -8.18 7.95 -13.54
N ASP A 8 -7.28 7.58 -12.64
CA ASP A 8 -7.38 6.33 -11.87
C ASP A 8 -8.60 6.36 -10.94
N GLU A 9 -9.56 5.45 -11.16
CA GLU A 9 -10.82 5.45 -10.40
C GLU A 9 -10.61 5.24 -8.90
N ARG A 10 -9.49 4.65 -8.50
CA ARG A 10 -9.16 4.38 -7.09
C ARG A 10 -8.93 5.69 -6.33
N LEU A 11 -8.69 6.80 -7.03
CA LEU A 11 -8.71 8.15 -6.46
C LEU A 11 -10.04 8.50 -5.79
N ASN A 12 -11.16 7.92 -6.28
CA ASN A 12 -12.49 8.14 -5.70
C ASN A 12 -12.62 7.58 -4.27
N ALA A 13 -11.72 6.67 -3.87
CA ALA A 13 -11.67 6.14 -2.51
C ALA A 13 -10.95 7.09 -1.53
N PHE A 14 -10.54 8.28 -1.97
CA PHE A 14 -9.90 9.29 -1.13
C PHE A 14 -10.78 10.53 -1.00
N VAL A 15 -10.86 11.05 0.22
CA VAL A 15 -11.51 12.33 0.51
C VAL A 15 -10.42 13.38 0.63
N PHE A 16 -10.45 14.33 -0.30
CA PHE A 16 -9.52 15.48 -0.37
C PHE A 16 -10.10 16.74 0.25
N GLU A 17 -11.41 16.86 0.31
CA GLU A 17 -12.10 17.97 0.94
C GLU A 17 -13.47 17.52 1.45
N TYR A 18 -14.00 18.22 2.44
CA TYR A 18 -15.34 17.98 2.96
C TYR A 18 -15.99 19.29 3.43
N THR A 19 -17.32 19.32 3.46
CA THR A 19 -18.07 20.44 4.05
C THR A 19 -18.30 20.17 5.53
N ASN A 20 -17.83 21.06 6.40
CA ASN A 20 -18.04 20.92 7.84
C ASN A 20 -19.48 21.31 8.26
N VAL A 21 -19.81 21.11 9.53
CA VAL A 21 -21.17 21.38 10.05
C VAL A 21 -21.58 22.87 10.01
N GLN A 22 -20.62 23.78 9.79
CA GLN A 22 -20.86 25.21 9.59
C GLN A 22 -21.04 25.57 8.10
N GLY A 23 -21.01 24.60 7.19
CA GLY A 23 -21.15 24.81 5.75
C GLY A 23 -19.88 25.30 5.05
N ALA A 24 -18.72 25.27 5.72
CA ALA A 24 -17.46 25.66 5.12
C ALA A 24 -16.76 24.45 4.50
N THR A 25 -16.23 24.61 3.28
CA THR A 25 -15.34 23.63 2.64
C THR A 25 -14.00 23.61 3.36
N VAL A 26 -13.59 22.44 3.83
CA VAL A 26 -12.29 22.15 4.42
C VAL A 26 -11.51 21.31 3.41
N VAL A 27 -10.43 21.87 2.88
CA VAL A 27 -9.48 21.16 2.02
C VAL A 27 -8.46 20.46 2.91
N LEU A 28 -8.30 19.16 2.73
CA LEU A 28 -7.32 18.34 3.42
C LEU A 28 -5.97 18.48 2.71
N GLY A 29 -4.90 18.62 3.50
CA GLY A 29 -3.54 18.65 2.96
C GLY A 29 -3.11 17.27 2.44
N GLU A 30 -2.00 17.22 1.70
CA GLU A 30 -1.48 15.97 1.12
C GLU A 30 -1.22 14.86 2.15
N ASP A 31 -0.76 15.22 3.36
CA ASP A 31 -0.56 14.29 4.48
C ASP A 31 -1.82 14.08 5.35
N ASP A 32 -2.95 14.70 4.98
CA ASP A 32 -4.21 14.66 5.73
C ASP A 32 -5.39 14.10 4.92
N VAL A 33 -5.15 13.65 3.68
CA VAL A 33 -6.15 12.94 2.86
C VAL A 33 -6.64 11.71 3.61
N ARG A 34 -7.96 11.48 3.59
CA ARG A 34 -8.59 10.33 4.26
C ARG A 34 -8.95 9.28 3.23
N SER A 35 -8.70 8.01 3.56
CA SER A 35 -9.17 6.90 2.74
C SER A 35 -10.56 6.46 3.21
N PHE A 36 -11.48 6.35 2.26
CA PHE A 36 -12.86 5.88 2.39
C PHE A 36 -13.09 4.60 1.57
N LYS A 37 -12.03 3.83 1.30
CA LYS A 37 -12.09 2.57 0.56
C LYS A 37 -13.09 1.58 1.15
N TYR A 38 -13.10 1.49 2.47
CA TYR A 38 -14.13 0.78 3.22
C TYR A 38 -15.05 1.82 3.84
N LEU A 39 -16.19 2.05 3.18
CA LEU A 39 -17.16 3.05 3.59
C LEU A 39 -17.81 2.72 4.92
N GLU A 40 -18.30 3.75 5.59
CA GLU A 40 -19.10 3.59 6.81
C GLU A 40 -20.34 2.73 6.50
N ASP A 41 -20.62 1.76 7.37
CA ASP A 41 -21.86 0.99 7.30
C ASP A 41 -23.02 1.94 7.65
N PRO A 42 -23.91 2.28 6.69
CA PRO A 42 -24.98 3.26 6.93
C PRO A 42 -26.01 2.76 7.95
N THR A 43 -25.99 1.46 8.26
CA THR A 43 -26.84 0.84 9.27
C THR A 43 -26.11 0.52 10.58
N GLY A 44 -24.81 0.78 10.63
CA GLY A 44 -23.97 0.59 11.81
C GLY A 44 -24.43 1.47 12.98
N ILE A 45 -24.43 0.91 14.19
CA ILE A 45 -24.74 1.65 15.42
C ILE A 45 -23.46 1.79 16.25
N GLY A 46 -23.06 3.03 16.49
CA GLY A 46 -21.84 3.33 17.25
C GLY A 46 -20.58 3.01 16.45
N SER A 47 -19.56 2.45 17.10
CA SER A 47 -18.27 2.12 16.47
C SER A 47 -18.24 0.73 15.82
N VAL A 48 -19.40 0.12 15.58
CA VAL A 48 -19.50 -1.23 15.01
C VAL A 48 -19.97 -1.11 13.56
N ALA A 49 -19.12 -1.57 12.63
CA ALA A 49 -19.45 -1.68 11.22
C ALA A 49 -19.42 -3.15 10.80
N GLY A 50 -20.37 -3.58 9.96
CA GLY A 50 -20.46 -4.95 9.44
C GLY A 50 -19.61 -5.21 8.19
N ASN A 51 -18.66 -4.33 7.87
CA ASN A 51 -17.86 -4.44 6.66
C ASN A 51 -16.89 -5.62 6.72
N ASP A 52 -16.80 -6.37 5.62
CA ASP A 52 -15.74 -7.36 5.45
C ASP A 52 -14.40 -6.67 5.19
N LEU A 53 -13.35 -7.16 5.83
CA LEU A 53 -11.97 -6.75 5.59
C LEU A 53 -11.25 -7.87 4.83
N PRO A 54 -10.92 -7.67 3.54
CA PRO A 54 -10.26 -8.71 2.77
C PRO A 54 -8.85 -8.94 3.32
N TRP A 55 -8.54 -10.20 3.64
CA TRP A 55 -7.18 -10.60 4.02
C TRP A 55 -6.36 -11.01 2.80
N ILE A 56 -7.01 -11.66 1.83
CA ILE A 56 -6.46 -12.04 0.53
C ILE A 56 -7.59 -11.88 -0.48
N ARG A 57 -7.29 -11.30 -1.65
CA ARG A 57 -8.22 -11.19 -2.77
C ARG A 57 -7.52 -11.41 -4.09
N TYR A 58 -8.29 -11.62 -5.16
CA TYR A 58 -7.76 -12.06 -6.45
C TYR A 58 -6.69 -11.12 -7.03
N ALA A 59 -6.83 -9.80 -6.85
CA ALA A 59 -5.80 -8.85 -7.28
C ALA A 59 -4.43 -9.09 -6.64
N ASP A 60 -4.38 -9.52 -5.37
CA ASP A 60 -3.12 -9.84 -4.71
C ASP A 60 -2.48 -11.09 -5.30
N ILE A 61 -3.29 -12.07 -5.72
CA ILE A 61 -2.81 -13.26 -6.44
C ILE A 61 -2.23 -12.89 -7.80
N LEU A 62 -2.91 -12.01 -8.56
CA LEU A 62 -2.45 -11.54 -9.87
C LEU A 62 -1.12 -10.78 -9.75
N LEU A 63 -1.05 -9.78 -8.86
CA LEU A 63 0.14 -8.97 -8.68
C LEU A 63 1.31 -9.76 -8.06
N SER A 64 1.03 -10.70 -7.13
CA SER A 64 2.06 -11.61 -6.60
C SER A 64 2.62 -12.54 -7.68
N ARG A 65 1.77 -13.01 -8.60
CA ARG A 65 2.20 -13.83 -9.74
C ARG A 65 3.04 -13.00 -10.73
N ALA A 66 2.63 -11.78 -11.03
CA ALA A 66 3.40 -10.86 -11.87
C ALA A 66 4.78 -10.57 -11.27
N GLU A 67 4.84 -10.29 -9.96
CA GLU A 67 6.09 -10.10 -9.21
C GLU A 67 6.98 -11.35 -9.31
N ALA A 68 6.45 -12.53 -9.02
CA ALA A 68 7.21 -13.78 -9.08
C ALA A 68 7.74 -14.09 -10.49
N LEU A 69 6.96 -13.86 -11.54
CA LEU A 69 7.40 -14.03 -12.93
C LEU A 69 8.56 -13.09 -13.26
N ASN A 70 8.44 -11.82 -12.88
CA ASN A 70 9.51 -10.84 -13.07
C ASN A 70 10.78 -11.21 -12.28
N GLU A 71 10.63 -11.73 -11.05
CA GLU A 71 11.77 -12.17 -10.23
C GLU A 71 12.51 -13.37 -10.82
N VAL A 72 11.80 -14.31 -11.46
CA VAL A 72 12.43 -15.51 -12.03
C VAL A 72 13.04 -15.22 -13.40
N GLN A 73 12.34 -14.46 -14.25
CA GLN A 73 12.65 -14.37 -15.70
C GLN A 73 13.00 -12.95 -16.17
N GLY A 74 12.78 -11.93 -15.35
CA GLY A 74 12.68 -10.54 -15.80
C GLY A 74 11.32 -10.24 -16.43
N PRO A 75 11.13 -9.06 -17.05
CA PRO A 75 9.86 -8.66 -17.64
C PRO A 75 9.40 -9.64 -18.71
N THR A 76 8.17 -10.12 -18.59
CA THR A 76 7.52 -10.99 -19.59
C THR A 76 6.16 -10.43 -19.97
N GLN A 77 5.67 -10.78 -21.16
CA GLN A 77 4.32 -10.37 -21.58
C GLN A 77 3.27 -10.86 -20.58
N GLU A 78 3.43 -12.06 -20.04
CA GLU A 78 2.52 -12.59 -19.02
C GLU A 78 2.50 -11.74 -17.73
N SER A 79 3.66 -11.28 -17.24
CA SER A 79 3.69 -10.39 -16.07
C SER A 79 3.01 -9.03 -16.35
N ILE A 80 3.12 -8.54 -17.58
CA ILE A 80 2.49 -7.27 -18.02
C ILE A 80 0.97 -7.44 -18.13
N ASP A 81 0.51 -8.54 -18.74
CA ASP A 81 -0.91 -8.83 -18.90
C ASP A 81 -1.61 -8.93 -17.53
N LEU A 82 -1.00 -9.61 -16.55
CA LEU A 82 -1.53 -9.71 -15.18
C LEU A 82 -1.64 -8.36 -14.47
N VAL A 83 -0.69 -7.45 -14.70
CA VAL A 83 -0.75 -6.07 -14.17
C VAL A 83 -1.84 -5.27 -14.89
N ASN A 84 -1.97 -5.46 -16.21
CA ASN A 84 -2.98 -4.79 -17.02
C ASN A 84 -4.40 -5.23 -16.66
N GLU A 85 -4.63 -6.47 -16.19
CA GLU A 85 -5.93 -6.88 -15.63
C GLU A 85 -6.35 -5.99 -14.44
N ILE A 86 -5.40 -5.58 -13.59
CA ILE A 86 -5.68 -4.68 -12.46
C ILE A 86 -5.91 -3.25 -12.93
N ARG A 87 -5.07 -2.79 -13.87
CA ARG A 87 -5.15 -1.42 -14.40
C ARG A 87 -6.44 -1.21 -15.18
N GLU A 88 -6.86 -2.17 -16.00
CA GLU A 88 -8.15 -2.14 -16.70
C GLU A 88 -9.31 -2.12 -15.71
N ALA A 89 -9.27 -2.93 -14.66
CA ALA A 89 -10.30 -2.92 -13.62
C ALA A 89 -10.40 -1.58 -12.86
N ALA A 90 -9.32 -0.78 -12.86
CA ALA A 90 -9.25 0.53 -12.22
C ALA A 90 -9.42 1.71 -13.22
N ASP A 91 -9.86 1.45 -14.45
CA ASP A 91 -9.98 2.44 -15.54
C ASP A 91 -8.67 3.20 -15.83
N VAL A 92 -7.52 2.55 -15.62
CA VAL A 92 -6.19 3.11 -15.87
C VAL A 92 -5.61 2.55 -17.19
N PRO A 93 -4.96 3.38 -18.03
CA PRO A 93 -4.32 2.89 -19.26
C PRO A 93 -3.35 1.72 -19.03
N PRO A 94 -3.35 0.71 -19.91
CA PRO A 94 -2.45 -0.43 -19.80
C PRO A 94 -0.99 0.02 -20.00
N ILE A 95 -0.07 -0.79 -19.48
CA ILE A 95 1.37 -0.66 -19.70
C ILE A 95 1.85 -1.65 -20.77
N ASP A 96 2.94 -1.29 -21.43
CA ASP A 96 3.57 -2.12 -22.46
C ASP A 96 4.88 -2.73 -21.95
N LEU A 97 5.15 -3.97 -22.37
CA LEU A 97 6.40 -4.67 -22.04
C LEU A 97 7.66 -3.89 -22.44
N VAL A 98 7.61 -3.17 -23.57
CA VAL A 98 8.74 -2.38 -24.09
C VAL A 98 9.18 -1.25 -23.16
N SER A 99 8.31 -0.83 -22.22
CA SER A 99 8.61 0.22 -21.24
C SER A 99 9.52 -0.26 -20.11
N TYR A 100 9.77 -1.57 -19.98
CA TYR A 100 10.55 -2.15 -18.89
C TYR A 100 11.76 -2.89 -19.46
N ALA A 101 12.93 -2.28 -19.31
CA ALA A 101 14.18 -2.81 -19.87
C ALA A 101 14.72 -4.00 -19.07
N ASP A 102 14.38 -4.09 -17.78
CA ASP A 102 14.97 -5.05 -16.86
C ASP A 102 14.04 -5.40 -15.70
N LYS A 103 14.50 -6.34 -14.87
CA LYS A 103 13.76 -6.81 -13.69
C LYS A 103 13.49 -5.68 -12.70
N GLU A 104 14.44 -4.78 -12.51
CA GLU A 104 14.34 -3.72 -11.49
C GLU A 104 13.25 -2.72 -11.86
N SER A 105 13.23 -2.24 -13.11
CA SER A 105 12.22 -1.32 -13.62
C SER A 105 10.79 -1.87 -13.50
N LEU A 106 10.56 -3.15 -13.84
CA LEU A 106 9.22 -3.75 -13.67
C LEU A 106 8.90 -4.05 -12.20
N ARG A 107 9.89 -4.42 -11.38
CA ARG A 107 9.70 -4.68 -9.94
C ARG A 107 9.23 -3.42 -9.22
N ASP A 108 9.91 -2.29 -9.46
CA ASP A 108 9.55 -1.02 -8.84
C ASP A 108 8.15 -0.59 -9.28
N PHE A 109 7.80 -0.79 -10.56
CA PHE A 109 6.44 -0.54 -11.04
C PHE A 109 5.39 -1.41 -10.35
N ILE A 110 5.62 -2.74 -10.26
CA ILE A 110 4.69 -3.66 -9.59
C ILE A 110 4.54 -3.28 -8.12
N LEU A 111 5.64 -2.91 -7.44
CA LEU A 111 5.60 -2.44 -6.07
C LEU A 111 4.69 -1.22 -5.93
N ASP A 112 4.81 -0.24 -6.81
CA ASP A 112 3.93 0.94 -6.79
C ASP A 112 2.47 0.62 -7.17
N GLU A 113 2.24 -0.31 -8.12
CA GLU A 113 0.90 -0.78 -8.45
C GLU A 113 0.23 -1.49 -7.27
N ARG A 114 0.98 -2.31 -6.52
CA ARG A 114 0.50 -2.86 -5.24
C ARG A 114 0.17 -1.76 -4.23
N GLY A 115 0.97 -0.69 -4.20
CA GLY A 115 0.71 0.48 -3.35
C GLY A 115 -0.58 1.23 -3.69
N ARG A 116 -0.87 1.40 -4.99
CA ARG A 116 -2.14 1.95 -5.48
C ARG A 116 -3.30 1.00 -5.17
N GLU A 117 -3.17 -0.26 -5.55
CA GLU A 117 -4.25 -1.24 -5.48
C GLU A 117 -4.65 -1.59 -4.05
N PHE A 118 -3.69 -1.72 -3.14
CA PHE A 118 -3.91 -2.17 -1.76
C PHE A 118 -3.82 -1.05 -0.72
N HIS A 119 -4.07 0.21 -1.13
CA HIS A 119 -4.17 1.29 -0.15
C HIS A 119 -5.22 0.93 0.91
N SER A 120 -4.88 1.15 2.19
CA SER A 120 -5.71 0.79 3.35
C SER A 120 -5.96 -0.71 3.57
N GLU A 121 -5.17 -1.61 2.96
CA GLU A 121 -5.32 -3.07 3.11
C GLU A 121 -4.14 -3.74 3.84
N TRP A 122 -3.33 -2.99 4.59
CA TRP A 122 -2.29 -3.54 5.47
C TRP A 122 -1.16 -4.33 4.78
N LEU A 123 -0.89 -4.08 3.49
CA LEU A 123 0.17 -4.78 2.73
C LEU A 123 1.43 -3.95 2.47
N ARG A 124 1.31 -2.61 2.41
CA ARG A 124 2.40 -1.73 1.94
C ARG A 124 3.66 -1.83 2.82
N ARG A 125 3.52 -2.01 4.13
CA ARG A 125 4.66 -2.09 5.04
C ARG A 125 5.51 -3.33 4.72
N GLU A 126 4.86 -4.48 4.60
CA GLU A 126 5.46 -5.77 4.33
C GLU A 126 6.07 -5.81 2.93
N ASP A 127 5.38 -5.25 1.93
CA ASP A 127 5.88 -5.05 0.58
C ASP A 127 7.20 -4.25 0.61
N LEU A 128 7.18 -3.06 1.22
CA LEU A 128 8.36 -2.20 1.28
C LEU A 128 9.53 -2.81 2.04
N ILE A 129 9.27 -3.61 3.09
CA ILE A 129 10.33 -4.29 3.83
C ILE A 129 10.97 -5.38 2.97
N ARG A 130 10.18 -6.22 2.28
CA ARG A 130 10.71 -7.28 1.41
C ARG A 130 11.52 -6.74 0.23
N HIS A 131 11.16 -5.55 -0.26
CA HIS A 131 11.87 -4.87 -1.35
C HIS A 131 13.00 -3.96 -0.87
N GLY A 132 13.27 -3.88 0.45
CA GLY A 132 14.32 -3.03 1.01
C GLY A 132 14.04 -1.52 0.92
N LYS A 133 12.81 -1.13 0.56
CA LYS A 133 12.40 0.26 0.33
C LYS A 133 11.82 0.96 1.57
N PHE A 134 11.49 0.23 2.63
CA PHE A 134 10.77 0.80 3.79
C PHE A 134 11.53 1.95 4.46
N ILE A 135 12.81 1.74 4.78
CA ILE A 135 13.65 2.76 5.42
C ILE A 135 14.00 3.87 4.43
N GLU A 136 14.35 3.53 3.19
CA GLU A 136 14.64 4.47 2.10
C GLU A 136 13.50 5.50 1.93
N MET A 137 12.26 5.01 1.77
CA MET A 137 11.10 5.87 1.58
C MET A 137 10.74 6.69 2.83
N ALA A 138 10.94 6.13 4.02
CA ALA A 138 10.71 6.88 5.25
C ALA A 138 11.69 8.06 5.38
N VAL A 139 12.97 7.83 5.08
CA VAL A 139 14.01 8.88 5.07
C VAL A 139 13.73 9.91 3.98
N ALA A 140 13.33 9.49 2.78
CA ALA A 140 12.94 10.39 1.69
C ALA A 140 11.79 11.34 2.10
N ARG A 141 10.88 10.88 2.97
CA ARG A 141 9.79 11.68 3.58
C ARG A 141 10.23 12.48 4.81
N GLY A 142 11.54 12.62 5.04
CA GLY A 142 12.10 13.36 6.17
C GLY A 142 11.87 12.71 7.54
N LYS A 143 11.54 11.42 7.59
CA LYS A 143 11.39 10.70 8.87
C LYS A 143 12.76 10.19 9.32
N PRO A 144 13.10 10.28 10.62
CA PRO A 144 14.39 9.83 11.15
C PRO A 144 14.41 8.30 11.32
N ALA A 145 14.15 7.56 10.23
CA ALA A 145 14.12 6.11 10.22
C ALA A 145 15.54 5.53 10.27
N LYS A 146 15.68 4.39 10.96
CA LYS A 146 16.93 3.65 11.12
C LYS A 146 16.70 2.20 10.72
N ASP A 147 17.76 1.49 10.36
CA ASP A 147 17.69 0.12 9.81
C ASP A 147 16.87 -0.84 10.67
N PHE A 148 16.94 -0.74 11.99
CA PHE A 148 16.21 -1.62 12.91
C PHE A 148 14.69 -1.32 13.02
N HIS A 149 14.21 -0.19 12.48
CA HIS A 149 12.77 0.13 12.47
C HIS A 149 11.93 -0.75 11.53
N VAL A 150 12.56 -1.69 10.80
CA VAL A 150 11.84 -2.76 10.09
C VAL A 150 11.15 -3.75 11.03
N LEU A 151 11.54 -3.78 12.31
CA LEU A 151 10.85 -4.51 13.38
C LEU A 151 10.21 -3.54 14.37
N PHE A 152 9.18 -3.99 15.08
CA PHE A 152 8.62 -3.27 16.23
C PHE A 152 9.36 -3.66 17.53
N PRO A 153 9.43 -2.78 18.53
CA PRO A 153 9.92 -3.19 19.85
C PRO A 153 8.96 -4.20 20.48
N ILE A 154 9.52 -5.17 21.20
CA ILE A 154 8.74 -6.01 22.11
C ILE A 154 8.21 -5.10 23.24
N PRO A 155 6.91 -5.16 23.58
CA PRO A 155 6.35 -4.33 24.64
C PRO A 155 7.08 -4.54 25.98
N GLN A 156 7.39 -3.45 26.68
CA GLN A 156 8.12 -3.49 27.95
C GLN A 156 7.42 -4.39 28.98
N SER A 157 6.08 -4.37 29.01
CA SER A 157 5.29 -5.23 29.91
C SER A 157 5.51 -6.72 29.68
N GLU A 158 5.90 -7.14 28.47
CA GLU A 158 6.20 -8.54 28.19
C GLU A 158 7.63 -8.89 28.61
N LEU A 159 8.60 -7.97 28.43
CA LEU A 159 9.97 -8.12 28.92
C LEU A 159 10.01 -8.23 30.45
N ASP A 160 9.24 -7.39 31.16
CA ASP A 160 9.18 -7.38 32.62
C ASP A 160 8.63 -8.71 33.18
N LYS A 161 7.74 -9.38 32.44
CA LYS A 161 7.12 -10.66 32.84
C LYS A 161 8.01 -11.87 32.57
N ASN A 162 8.90 -11.80 31.58
CA ASN A 162 9.70 -12.94 31.16
C ASN A 162 11.18 -12.52 30.98
N PRO A 163 12.05 -12.79 31.96
CA PRO A 163 13.46 -12.42 31.89
C PRO A 163 14.26 -13.16 30.81
N ASN A 164 13.67 -14.16 30.14
CA ASN A 164 14.27 -14.82 28.99
C ASN A 164 13.94 -14.15 27.65
N LEU A 165 13.08 -13.12 27.63
CA LEU A 165 12.84 -12.34 26.42
C LEU A 165 13.92 -11.27 26.27
N GLU A 166 14.55 -11.26 25.10
CA GLU A 166 15.48 -10.22 24.70
C GLU A 166 14.80 -9.27 23.70
N GLN A 167 15.12 -7.98 23.80
CA GLN A 167 14.58 -6.97 22.89
C GLN A 167 15.13 -7.16 21.47
N ASN A 168 14.34 -6.76 20.46
CA ASN A 168 14.81 -6.67 19.09
C ASN A 168 16.01 -5.71 18.99
N PRO A 169 17.10 -6.09 18.28
CA PRO A 169 18.30 -5.26 18.22
C PRO A 169 18.01 -3.81 17.83
N GLY A 170 18.51 -2.85 18.61
CA GLY A 170 18.39 -1.41 18.35
C GLY A 170 17.28 -0.69 19.15
N TYR A 171 16.38 -1.44 19.79
CA TYR A 171 15.36 -0.91 20.71
C TYR A 171 15.75 -1.01 22.18
#